data_AF-A0A972D0Y5-F1
#
_entry.id   AF-A0A972D0Y5-F1
#
_cell.length_a   1.000
_cell.length_b   1.000
_cell.length_c   1.000
_cell.angle_alpha   90.00
_cell.angle_beta   90.00
_cell.angle_gamma   90.00
#
_symmetry.space_group_name_H-M   'P 1'
#
loop_
_entity.id
_entity.type
_entity.pdbx_description
1 polymer ?
#
loop_
_entity_poly.entity_id
_entity_poly.type
_entity_poly.pdbx_seq_one_letter_code
_entity_poly.pdbx_strand_id
1 'polypeptide(L)' 'VVMKDSGEEGGTMDKIRACKELGITPIIIGREMEEGVTSLDSIEKIIRRHI' A
#
# COMPACT_ATOMS: atom_id res chain seq x y z
N VAL A 1 0.57 -14.39 11.27
CA VAL A 1 -0.18 -13.81 10.12
C VAL A 1 0.78 -13.64 8.97
N VAL A 2 0.38 -14.01 7.75
CA VAL A 2 1.16 -13.72 6.52
C VAL A 2 0.31 -12.79 5.67
N MET A 3 0.86 -11.67 5.24
CA MET A 3 0.13 -10.68 4.43
C MET A 3 1.05 -10.01 3.41
N LYS A 4 0.48 -9.56 2.28
CA LYS A 4 1.19 -8.66 1.35
C LYS A 4 1.18 -7.25 1.93
N ASP A 5 2.24 -6.50 1.68
CA ASP A 5 2.23 -5.06 1.94
C ASP A 5 1.12 -4.42 1.09
N SER A 6 0.10 -3.88 1.75
CA SER A 6 -1.06 -3.25 1.11
C SER A 6 -0.93 -1.72 1.02
N GLY A 7 0.19 -1.15 1.47
CA GLY A 7 0.35 0.29 1.61
C GLY A 7 -0.44 0.87 2.79
N GLU A 8 -0.34 2.19 2.95
CA GLU A 8 -0.99 2.94 4.04
C GLU A 8 -2.51 2.91 3.93
N GLU A 9 -3.05 3.22 2.76
CA GLU A 9 -4.50 3.18 2.48
C GLU A 9 -5.08 1.77 2.68
N GLY A 10 -4.28 0.71 2.47
CA GLY A 10 -4.65 -0.68 2.73
C GLY A 10 -4.64 -1.09 4.21
N GLY A 11 -4.35 -0.15 5.12
CA GLY A 11 -4.33 -0.37 6.56
C GLY A 11 -3.19 -1.27 7.03
N THR A 12 -2.07 -1.31 6.30
CA THR A 12 -0.93 -2.18 6.64
C THR A 12 -0.40 -1.87 8.05
N MET A 13 -0.34 -0.60 8.43
CA MET A 13 0.10 -0.17 9.75
C MET A 13 -0.84 -0.58 10.88
N ASP A 14 -2.15 -0.53 10.65
CA ASP A 14 -3.15 -0.95 11.64
C ASP A 14 -3.09 -2.45 11.90
N LYS A 15 -2.89 -3.25 10.84
CA LYS A 15 -2.71 -4.71 10.95
C LYS A 15 -1.45 -5.07 11.73
N ILE A 16 -0.34 -4.36 11.50
CA ILE A 16 0.91 -4.55 12.26
C ILE A 16 0.70 -4.19 13.74
N ARG A 17 0.02 -3.07 14.01
CA ARG A 17 -0.28 -2.63 15.38
C ARG A 17 -1.11 -3.67 16.13
N ALA A 18 -2.17 -4.17 15.52
CA ALA A 18 -2.99 -5.23 16.10
C ALA A 18 -2.18 -6.50 16.38
N CYS A 19 -1.29 -6.90 15.45
CA CYS A 19 -0.39 -8.04 15.69
C CYS A 19 0.51 -7.81 16.91
N LYS A 20 1.07 -6.61 17.05
CA LYS A 20 1.91 -6.24 18.20
C LYS A 20 1.13 -6.29 19.52
N GLU A 21 -0.09 -5.76 19.55
CA GLU A 21 -0.96 -5.77 20.74
C GLU A 21 -1.34 -7.20 21.18
N LEU A 22 -1.44 -8.12 20.22
CA LEU A 22 -1.77 -9.53 20.45
C LEU A 22 -0.55 -10.44 20.64
N GLY A 23 0.67 -9.90 20.60
CA GLY A 23 1.91 -10.70 20.70
C GLY A 23 2.15 -11.62 19.49
N ILE A 24 1.52 -11.33 18.36
CA ILE A 24 1.65 -12.10 17.11
C ILE A 24 2.77 -11.49 16.28
N THR A 25 3.67 -12.33 15.75
CA THR A 25 4.67 -11.90 14.76
C THR A 25 4.07 -11.95 13.36
N PRO A 26 3.89 -10.80 12.66
CA PRO A 26 3.46 -10.80 11.27
C PRO A 26 4.64 -11.06 10.32
N ILE A 27 4.39 -11.77 9.22
CA ILE A 27 5.30 -11.90 8.07
C ILE A 27 4.71 -11.08 6.93
N ILE A 28 5.45 -10.08 6.45
CA ILE A 28 5.02 -9.18 5.38
C ILE A 28 5.77 -9.53 4.10
N ILE A 29 5.00 -9.82 3.04
CA ILE A 29 5.52 -10.00 1.69
C ILE A 29 5.52 -8.64 1.02
N GLY A 30 6.71 -8.17 0.61
CA GLY A 30 6.87 -6.88 -0.06
C GLY A 30 6.14 -6.82 -1.41
N ARG A 31 6.03 -5.61 -1.95
CA ARG A 31 5.59 -5.39 -3.34
C ARG A 31 6.78 -5.41 -4.27
N GLU A 32 6.60 -5.99 -5.45
CA GLU A 32 7.50 -5.75 -6.56
C GLU A 32 7.32 -4.31 -7.07
N MET A 33 8.33 -3.77 -7.74
CA MET A 33 8.20 -2.47 -8.38
C MET A 33 7.29 -2.62 -9.60
N GLU A 34 6.11 -2.02 -9.56
CA GLU A 34 5.15 -2.05 -10.66
C GLU A 34 5.37 -0.84 -11.59
N GLU A 35 5.28 -1.05 -12.90
CA GLU A 35 5.24 0.04 -13.88
C GLU A 35 3.84 0.67 -13.90
N GLY A 36 3.76 2.01 -13.92
CA GLY A 36 2.49 2.72 -13.99
C GLY A 36 2.51 4.08 -13.29
N VAL A 37 1.31 4.58 -12.99
CA VAL A 37 1.13 5.88 -12.34
C VAL A 37 0.97 5.68 -10.84
N THR A 38 1.84 6.32 -10.05
CA THR A 38 1.89 6.15 -8.59
C THR A 38 1.15 7.23 -7.81
N SER A 39 0.54 8.21 -8.49
CA SER A 39 -0.21 9.28 -7.83
C SER A 39 -1.42 9.76 -8.63
N LEU A 40 -2.48 10.14 -7.92
CA LEU A 40 -3.67 10.74 -8.52
C LEU A 40 -3.35 12.05 -9.24
N ASP A 41 -2.43 12.87 -8.71
CA ASP A 41 -1.97 14.10 -9.37
C ASP A 41 -1.39 13.85 -10.77
N SER A 42 -0.66 12.75 -10.92
CA SER A 42 -0.08 12.37 -12.21
C SER A 42 -1.18 11.96 -13.19
N ILE A 43 -2.20 11.23 -12.72
CA ILE A 43 -3.39 10.89 -13.50
C ILE A 43 -4.14 12.17 -13.90
N GLU A 44 -4.37 13.10 -12.97
CA GLU A 44 -5.06 14.36 -13.23
C GLU A 44 -4.37 15.17 -14.34
N LYS A 45 -3.04 15.29 -14.27
CA LYS A 45 -2.24 15.99 -15.29
C LYS A 45 -2.37 15.34 -16.67
N ILE A 46 -2.41 14.01 -16.75
CA ILE A 46 -2.57 13.27 -18.01
C ILE A 46 -3.96 13.56 -18.60
N ILE A 47 -5.01 13.50 -17.78
CA ILE A 47 -6.39 13.75 -18.21
C ILE A 47 -6.59 15.19 -18.65
N ARG A 48 -6.11 16.18 -17.88
CA ARG A 48 -6.30 17.61 -18.20
C ARG A 48 -5.53 18.08 -19.44
N ARG A 49 -4.46 17.39 -19.83
CA ARG A 49 -3.71 17.69 -21.08
C ARG A 49 -4.39 17.12 -22.34
N HIS A 50 -5.41 16.27 -22.18
CA HIS A 50 -6.17 15.67 -23.28
C HIS A 50 -7.47 16.42 -23.61
N ILE A 51 -7.73 17.56 -22.95
CA ILE A 51 -8.91 18.42 -23.16
C ILE A 51 -8.50 19.67 -23.91
#